data_AF-A0A377M1Z2-F1
#
_entry.id   AF-A0A377M1Z2-F1
#
_cell.length_a   1.000
_cell.length_b   1.000
_cell.length_c   1.000
_cell.angle_alpha   90.00
_cell.angle_beta   90.00
_cell.angle_gamma   90.00
#
_symmetry.space_group_name_H-M   'P 1'
#
loop_
_entity.id
_entity.type
_entity.pdbx_description
1 polymer ?
#
loop_
_entity_poly.entity_id
_entity_poly.type
_entity_poly.pdbx_seq_one_letter_code
_entity_poly.pdbx_strand_id
1 'polypeptide(L)'
;MPVQRPYNPNAKRMAEMIQADWAKVGVQTKIVTYEWGEYLKRVKGGEHQAALMGWTTATGDPDNFFGPLFTCTSANGGSNSAKWCYKAV
;
A
#
# COMPACT_ATOMS: atom_id res chain seq x y z
N MET A 1 3.09 7.63 3.66
CA MET A 1 3.21 6.96 4.98
C MET A 1 4.21 7.75 5.82
N PRO A 2 3.76 8.51 6.83
CA PRO A 2 4.60 9.42 7.61
C PRO A 2 5.29 8.78 8.82
N VAL A 3 4.89 7.57 9.21
CA VAL A 3 5.32 6.90 10.44
C VAL A 3 6.12 5.63 10.16
N GLN A 4 7.01 5.28 11.08
CA GLN A 4 7.73 4.01 11.09
C GLN A 4 6.76 2.85 11.32
N ARG A 5 6.95 1.74 10.60
CA ARG A 5 6.16 0.50 10.74
C ARG A 5 7.10 -0.70 10.80
N PRO A 6 6.70 -1.84 11.42
CA PRO A 6 7.54 -3.04 11.48
C PRO A 6 8.01 -3.54 10.10
N TYR A 7 7.16 -3.40 9.07
CA TYR A 7 7.46 -3.81 7.70
C TYR A 7 8.19 -2.75 6.87
N ASN A 8 8.34 -1.52 7.38
CA ASN A 8 9.04 -0.44 6.66
C ASN A 8 9.55 0.62 7.65
N PRO A 9 10.86 0.64 7.94
CA PRO A 9 11.42 1.55 8.94
C PRO A 9 11.45 3.01 8.48
N ASN A 10 11.48 3.28 7.17
CA ASN A 10 11.52 4.64 6.62
C ASN A 10 10.92 4.68 5.19
N ALA A 11 9.60 4.89 5.11
CA ALA A 11 8.90 4.96 3.82
C ALA A 11 9.32 6.16 2.98
N LYS A 12 9.72 7.29 3.59
CA LYS A 12 10.18 8.45 2.83
C LYS A 12 11.44 8.09 2.04
N ARG A 13 12.43 7.47 2.71
CA ARG A 13 13.67 7.04 2.07
C ARG A 13 13.41 5.99 0.99
N MET A 14 12.53 5.03 1.26
CA MET A 14 12.13 4.03 0.26
C MET A 14 11.48 4.68 -0.97
N ALA A 15 10.60 5.66 -0.77
CA ALA A 15 9.95 6.39 -1.86
C ALA A 15 10.96 7.20 -2.69
N GLU A 16 11.96 7.84 -2.07
CA GLU A 16 13.04 8.54 -2.78
C GLU A 16 13.87 7.57 -3.65
N MET A 17 14.16 6.37 -3.14
CA MET A 17 14.86 5.34 -3.91
C MET A 17 14.04 4.84 -5.10
N ILE A 18 12.76 4.52 -4.88
CA ILE A 18 11.84 4.10 -5.95
C ILE A 18 11.69 5.21 -7.00
N GLN A 19 11.54 6.47 -6.57
CA GLN A 19 11.48 7.61 -7.47
C GLN A 19 12.74 7.71 -8.34
N ALA A 20 13.93 7.54 -7.75
CA ALA A 20 15.18 7.57 -8.49
C ALA A 20 15.29 6.42 -9.50
N ASP A 21 14.83 5.22 -9.14
CA ASP A 21 14.86 4.06 -10.04
C ASP A 21 13.82 4.17 -11.17
N TRP A 22 12.61 4.64 -10.87
CA TRP A 22 11.57 4.87 -11.87
C TRP A 22 11.95 5.98 -12.86
N ALA A 23 12.68 7.00 -12.40
CA ALA A 23 13.21 8.04 -13.29
C ALA A 23 14.15 7.48 -14.36
N LYS A 24 14.93 6.42 -14.06
CA LYS A 24 15.83 5.76 -15.04
C LYS A 24 15.09 5.13 -16.20
N VAL A 25 13.81 4.79 -16.02
CA VAL A 25 12.95 4.21 -17.06
C VAL A 25 11.90 5.20 -17.55
N GLY A 26 12.09 6.49 -17.30
CA GLY A 26 11.23 7.57 -17.81
C GLY A 26 9.92 7.79 -17.06
N VAL A 27 9.73 7.18 -15.89
CA VAL A 27 8.52 7.37 -15.07
C VAL A 27 8.76 8.49 -14.06
N GLN A 28 8.07 9.61 -14.24
CA GLN A 28 8.11 10.74 -13.31
C GLN A 28 7.13 10.51 -12.16
N THR A 29 7.60 10.67 -10.92
CA THR A 29 6.76 10.48 -9.72
C THR A 29 6.81 11.69 -8.82
N LYS A 30 5.70 11.92 -8.11
CA LYS A 30 5.62 12.88 -7.01
C LYS A 30 5.40 12.12 -5.71
N ILE A 31 6.32 12.28 -4.76
CA ILE A 31 6.17 11.71 -3.42
C ILE A 31 5.13 12.53 -2.67
N VAL A 32 4.09 11.86 -2.16
CA VAL A 32 3.01 12.47 -1.39
C VAL A 32 2.88 11.76 -0.05
N THR A 33 2.69 12.53 1.02
CA THR A 33 2.39 11.99 2.35
C THR A 33 1.38 12.86 3.08
N TYR A 34 0.71 12.25 4.05
CA TYR A 34 -0.28 12.86 4.93
C TYR A 34 -0.02 12.37 6.36
N GLU A 35 -0.76 12.88 7.34
CA GLU A 35 -0.92 12.24 8.66
C GLU A 35 -1.39 10.77 8.45
N TRP A 36 -1.04 9.85 9.36
CA TRP A 36 -1.23 8.41 9.15
C TRP A 36 -2.70 8.00 9.01
N GLY A 37 -3.60 8.52 9.84
CA GLY A 37 -5.04 8.26 9.72
C GLY A 37 -5.61 8.75 8.40
N GLU A 38 -5.25 9.98 8.01
CA GLU A 38 -5.67 10.54 6.72
C GLU A 38 -5.06 9.77 5.53
N TYR A 39 -3.80 9.35 5.64
CA TYR A 39 -3.13 8.52 4.63
C TYR A 39 -3.90 7.20 4.41
N LEU A 40 -4.25 6.50 5.49
CA LEU A 40 -5.04 5.27 5.42
C LEU A 40 -6.43 5.50 4.82
N LYS A 41 -7.10 6.59 5.22
CA LYS A 41 -8.43 6.95 4.69
C LYS A 41 -8.37 7.18 3.18
N ARG A 42 -7.39 7.94 2.68
CA ARG A 42 -7.23 8.22 1.24
C ARG A 42 -6.82 6.99 0.44
N VAL A 43 -5.93 6.14 0.98
CA VAL A 43 -5.57 4.86 0.36
C VAL A 43 -6.80 3.94 0.28
N LYS A 44 -7.59 3.86 1.35
CA LYS A 44 -8.86 3.14 1.35
C LYS A 44 -9.85 3.74 0.36
N GLY A 45 -9.88 5.06 0.20
CA GLY A 45 -10.67 5.77 -0.82
C GLY A 45 -10.18 5.57 -2.26
N GLY A 46 -8.97 5.05 -2.48
CA GLY A 46 -8.40 4.86 -3.80
C GLY A 46 -7.88 6.14 -4.45
N GLU A 47 -7.53 7.15 -3.66
CA GLU A 47 -7.02 8.44 -4.16
C GLU A 47 -5.56 8.39 -4.64
N HIS A 48 -4.86 7.28 -4.38
CA HIS A 48 -3.47 7.07 -4.79
C HIS A 48 -3.38 6.39 -6.16
N GLN A 49 -2.28 6.67 -6.87
CA GLN A 49 -1.88 5.89 -8.05
C GLN A 49 -1.01 4.69 -7.66
N ALA A 50 -0.12 4.88 -6.67
CA ALA A 50 0.67 3.85 -6.03
C ALA A 50 0.83 4.21 -4.53
N ALA A 51 0.87 3.21 -3.65
CA ALA A 51 0.99 3.43 -2.22
C ALA A 51 2.01 2.47 -1.61
N LEU A 52 2.87 3.00 -0.73
CA LEU A 52 3.69 2.18 0.16
C LEU A 52 2.84 1.73 1.34
N MET A 53 2.56 0.43 1.36
CA MET A 53 1.72 -0.23 2.36
C MET A 53 2.40 -1.50 2.86
N GLY A 54 1.85 -2.09 3.92
CA GLY A 54 2.32 -3.36 4.44
C GLY A 54 1.37 -3.91 5.48
N TRP A 55 1.70 -5.10 5.97
CA TRP A 55 0.88 -5.85 6.91
C TRP A 55 1.77 -6.58 7.90
N THR A 56 1.29 -6.73 9.12
CA THR A 56 1.86 -7.62 10.11
C THR A 56 0.75 -8.59 10.46
N THR A 57 0.99 -9.90 10.28
CA THR A 57 -0.03 -10.89 10.60
C THR A 57 -0.21 -10.93 12.12
N ALA A 58 -1.46 -10.93 12.56
CA ALA A 58 -1.79 -11.07 13.98
C ALA A 58 -1.72 -12.54 14.43
N THR A 59 -1.80 -13.45 13.46
CA THR A 59 -1.78 -14.90 13.65
C THR A 59 -0.77 -15.55 12.68
N GLY A 60 -0.51 -16.85 12.86
CA GLY A 60 0.25 -17.65 11.88
C GLY A 60 -0.60 -18.15 10.71
N ASP A 61 -1.88 -17.76 10.63
CA ASP A 61 -2.79 -18.18 9.58
C ASP A 61 -2.56 -17.36 8.30
N PRO A 62 -2.24 -17.99 7.15
CA PRO A 62 -2.10 -17.30 5.87
C PRO A 62 -3.31 -16.48 5.46
N ASP A 63 -4.54 -16.87 5.84
CA ASP A 63 -5.75 -16.11 5.51
C ASP A 63 -5.75 -14.72 6.14
N ASN A 64 -5.11 -14.54 7.29
CA ASN A 64 -4.94 -13.22 7.89
C ASN A 64 -4.12 -12.26 7.02
N PHE A 65 -3.37 -12.77 6.04
CA PHE A 65 -2.72 -11.98 5.01
C PHE A 65 -3.59 -11.85 3.76
N PHE A 66 -4.06 -12.96 3.17
CA PHE A 66 -4.74 -12.92 1.87
C PHE A 66 -6.16 -12.36 1.93
N GLY A 67 -6.95 -12.76 2.93
CA GLY A 67 -8.34 -12.36 3.11
C GLY A 67 -8.52 -10.83 3.15
N PRO A 68 -7.85 -10.13 4.09
CA PRO A 68 -7.97 -8.68 4.24
C PRO A 68 -7.31 -7.84 3.13
N LEU A 69 -6.32 -8.38 2.41
CA LEU A 69 -5.47 -7.58 1.52
C LEU A 69 -5.76 -7.75 0.03
N PHE A 70 -6.25 -8.91 -0.43
CA PHE A 70 -6.28 -9.22 -1.87
C PHE A 70 -7.54 -9.92 -2.37
N THR A 71 -8.56 -10.10 -1.52
CA THR A 71 -9.87 -10.61 -1.98
C THR A 71 -10.70 -9.52 -2.68
N CYS A 72 -11.64 -9.90 -3.55
CA CYS A 72 -12.64 -8.97 -4.10
C CYS A 72 -13.49 -8.29 -3.01
N THR A 73 -13.80 -8.99 -1.92
CA THR A 73 -14.49 -8.40 -0.75
C THR A 73 -13.66 -7.27 -0.17
N SER A 74 -12.35 -7.49 0.04
CA SER A 74 -11.47 -6.45 0.57
C SER A 74 -11.18 -5.31 -0.41
N ALA A 75 -11.28 -5.54 -1.73
CA ALA A 75 -11.22 -4.48 -2.75
C ALA A 75 -12.38 -3.48 -2.62
N ASN A 76 -13.56 -3.98 -2.23
CA ASN A 76 -14.79 -3.20 -2.08
C ASN A 76 -14.94 -2.59 -0.68
N GLY A 77 -13.93 -1.83 -0.24
CA GLY A 77 -13.99 -1.08 1.02
C GLY A 77 -13.30 -1.74 2.22
N GLY A 78 -12.48 -2.76 1.99
CA GLY A 78 -11.54 -3.33 2.97
C GLY A 78 -10.14 -2.70 2.87
N SER A 79 -9.13 -3.48 3.28
CA SER A 79 -7.72 -3.05 3.34
C SER A 79 -6.92 -3.32 2.06
N ASN A 80 -7.57 -3.78 0.99
CA ASN A 80 -6.93 -3.98 -0.31
C ASN A 80 -6.58 -2.64 -0.93
N SER A 81 -5.31 -2.27 -0.75
CA SER A 81 -4.75 -1.01 -1.24
C SER A 81 -4.44 -1.06 -2.73
N ALA A 82 -4.38 -2.26 -3.33
CA ALA A 82 -4.14 -2.45 -4.76
C ALA A 82 -5.42 -2.25 -5.60
N LYS A 83 -6.60 -2.19 -4.97
CA LYS A 83 -7.91 -2.17 -5.66
C LYS A 83 -8.07 -3.33 -6.64
N TRP A 84 -7.41 -4.44 -6.34
CA TRP A 84 -7.37 -5.61 -7.21
C TRP A 84 -8.49 -6.58 -6.85
N CYS A 85 -9.29 -6.96 -7.84
CA CYS A 85 -10.26 -8.04 -7.73
C CYS A 85 -10.11 -8.94 -8.95
N TYR A 86 -9.81 -10.21 -8.69
CA TYR A 86 -9.61 -11.21 -9.73
C TYR A 86 -10.27 -12.51 -9.32
N LYS A 87 -11.09 -13.03 -10.24
CA LYS A 87 -11.62 -14.39 -10.15
C LYS A 87 -10.73 -15.26 -11.03
N ALA A 88 -9.98 -16.17 -10.41
CA ALA A 88 -9.25 -17.19 -11.16
C ALA A 88 -10.27 -18.00 -11.97
N VAL A 89 -9.97 -18.16 -13.27
CA VAL A 89 -10.78 -18.93 -14.21
C VAL A 89 -10.38 -20.39 -14.11
#